data_AF-A0A7T8F257-F1
#
_entry.id   AF-A0A7T8F257-F1
#
_cell.length_a   1.000
_cell.length_b   1.000
_cell.length_c   1.000
_cell.angle_alpha   90.00
_cell.angle_beta   90.00
_cell.angle_gamma   90.00
#
_symmetry.space_group_name_H-M   'P 1'
#
loop_
_entity.id
_entity.type
_entity.pdbx_description
1 polymer ?
#
loop_
_entity_poly.entity_id
_entity_poly.type
_entity_poly.pdbx_seq_one_letter_code
_entity_poly.pdbx_strand_id
1 'polypeptide(L)'
;EVMAIGRKFEEAFQKALRMVDDKVMGFDPYVKAVNEEELEKPTDKRMFVLAASLKAGYTVDRLYELTKIDRWFLEKMKRIIEYYSLLEKLSLAKLSHAALLGAKQLGFSDKQIAMALDDAELPVRKRRIESKILPFVKQIDTVAAEWPATTNYLYLTYNGSAHDIEFPGNYTMVI
;
A
#
# COMPACT_ATOMS: atom_id res chain seq x y z
N GLU A 1 2.22 9.31 16.10
CA GLU A 1 1.88 7.98 15.58
C GLU A 1 0.70 8.09 14.61
N VAL A 2 0.46 7.07 13.79
CA VAL A 2 -0.64 7.04 12.82
C VAL A 2 -1.27 5.65 12.79
N MET A 3 -2.54 5.57 12.39
CA MET A 3 -3.25 4.29 12.25
C MET A 3 -3.90 4.21 10.86
N ALA A 4 -3.66 3.11 10.16
CA ALA A 4 -4.28 2.83 8.87
C ALA A 4 -5.00 1.48 8.87
N ILE A 5 -6.11 1.41 8.15
CA ILE A 5 -6.96 0.22 8.07
C ILE A 5 -6.97 -0.31 6.62
N GLY A 6 -6.82 -1.62 6.49
CA GLY A 6 -6.85 -2.35 5.23
C GLY A 6 -7.15 -3.82 5.49
N ARG A 7 -7.65 -4.53 4.47
CA ARG A 7 -7.98 -5.97 4.59
C ARG A 7 -6.82 -6.89 4.20
N LYS A 8 -5.68 -6.29 3.87
CA LYS A 8 -4.38 -6.95 3.66
C LYS A 8 -3.33 -6.16 4.43
N PHE A 9 -2.31 -6.86 4.94
CA PHE A 9 -1.20 -6.21 5.64
C PHE A 9 -0.55 -5.17 4.74
N GLU A 10 -0.26 -5.50 3.48
CA GLU A 10 0.40 -4.64 2.51
C GLU A 10 -0.40 -3.33 2.30
N GLU A 11 -1.73 -3.46 2.23
CA GLU A 11 -2.64 -2.32 2.08
C GLU A 11 -2.57 -1.37 3.28
N ALA A 12 -2.71 -1.90 4.48
CA ALA A 12 -2.67 -1.12 5.71
C ALA A 12 -1.28 -0.51 5.93
N PHE A 13 -0.23 -1.29 5.72
CA PHE A 13 1.17 -0.89 5.89
C PHE A 13 1.55 0.29 4.98
N GLN A 14 1.25 0.21 3.68
CA GLN A 14 1.57 1.31 2.76
C GLN A 14 0.72 2.56 3.01
N LYS A 15 -0.53 2.41 3.47
CA LYS A 15 -1.34 3.57 3.91
C LYS A 15 -0.73 4.23 5.15
N ALA A 16 -0.33 3.44 6.15
CA ALA A 16 0.29 3.96 7.36
C ALA A 16 1.56 4.76 7.05
N LEU A 17 2.44 4.24 6.18
CA LEU A 17 3.65 4.94 5.75
C LEU A 17 3.34 6.32 5.14
N ARG A 18 2.32 6.42 4.30
CA ARG A 18 1.88 7.70 3.70
C ARG A 18 1.25 8.68 4.69
N MET A 19 0.72 8.19 5.80
CA MET A 19 0.12 9.05 6.83
C MET A 19 1.17 9.73 7.71
N VAL A 20 2.40 9.19 7.76
CA VAL A 20 3.48 9.74 8.60
C VAL A 20 4.02 11.06 8.07
N ASP A 21 4.23 11.16 6.76
CA ASP A 21 4.91 12.29 6.10
C ASP A 21 4.41 12.39 4.65
N ASP A 22 4.11 13.60 4.19
CA ASP A 22 3.55 13.89 2.86
C ASP A 22 4.51 13.55 1.71
N LYS A 23 5.82 13.43 2.01
CA LYS A 23 6.86 13.04 1.06
C LYS A 23 6.98 11.51 0.92
N VAL A 24 6.41 10.75 1.85
CA VAL A 24 6.44 9.28 1.81
C VAL A 24 5.29 8.77 0.96
N MET A 25 5.60 8.06 -0.13
CA MET A 25 4.59 7.56 -1.08
C MET A 25 4.11 6.13 -0.79
N GLY A 26 4.79 5.43 0.12
CA GLY A 26 4.57 4.03 0.45
C GLY A 26 5.88 3.36 0.84
N PHE A 27 5.95 2.05 0.68
CA PHE A 27 7.16 1.28 0.91
C PHE A 27 8.07 1.33 -0.33
N ASP A 28 8.82 2.42 -0.44
CA ASP A 28 9.60 2.80 -1.64
C ASP A 28 11.08 2.43 -1.48
N PRO A 29 11.66 1.64 -2.40
CA PRO A 29 13.06 1.19 -2.32
C PRO A 29 14.09 2.25 -2.73
N TYR A 30 13.68 3.41 -3.26
CA TYR A 30 14.59 4.44 -3.77
C TYR A 30 14.82 5.60 -2.80
N VAL A 31 14.14 5.61 -1.65
CA VAL A 31 14.27 6.68 -0.63
C VAL A 31 15.60 6.60 0.11
N LYS A 32 16.17 5.40 0.26
CA LYS A 32 17.45 5.14 0.93
C LYS A 32 18.28 4.14 0.14
N ALA A 33 19.60 4.21 0.31
CA ALA A 33 20.49 3.15 -0.14
C ALA A 33 20.50 1.98 0.86
N VAL A 34 21.00 0.83 0.42
CA VAL A 34 21.25 -0.32 1.29
C VAL A 34 22.28 0.06 2.35
N ASN A 35 21.99 -0.26 3.61
CA ASN A 35 22.86 -0.02 4.75
C ASN A 35 22.58 -1.07 5.83
N GLU A 36 23.42 -2.11 5.94
CA GLU A 36 23.22 -3.18 6.92
C GLU A 36 23.30 -2.68 8.36
N GLU A 37 24.08 -1.63 8.65
CA GLU A 37 24.17 -1.08 10.00
C GLU A 37 22.82 -0.50 10.46
N GLU A 38 22.08 0.17 9.58
CA GLU A 38 20.72 0.66 9.88
C GLU A 38 19.68 -0.46 9.93
N LEU A 39 19.95 -1.61 9.29
CA LEU A 39 19.11 -2.79 9.44
C LEU A 39 19.33 -3.44 10.82
N GLU A 40 20.56 -3.51 11.31
CA GLU A 40 20.88 -4.06 12.63
C GLU A 40 20.50 -3.11 13.77
N LYS A 41 20.80 -1.81 13.62
CA LYS A 41 20.53 -0.76 14.61
C LYS A 41 19.27 0.02 14.20
N PRO A 42 18.13 -0.16 14.88
CA PRO A 42 16.88 0.44 14.44
C PRO A 42 16.93 1.98 14.37
N THR A 43 16.57 2.53 13.21
CA THR A 43 16.39 3.98 12.97
C THR A 43 14.96 4.29 12.52
N ASP A 44 14.58 5.57 12.50
CA ASP A 44 13.29 6.02 11.94
C ASP A 44 13.20 5.80 10.42
N LYS A 45 14.33 5.60 9.73
CA LYS A 45 14.41 5.33 8.29
C LYS A 45 14.63 3.86 7.93
N ARG A 46 14.75 2.96 8.93
CA ARG A 46 15.01 1.52 8.74
C ARG A 46 14.10 0.87 7.71
N MET A 47 12.83 1.25 7.66
CA MET A 47 11.86 0.69 6.69
C MET A 47 12.26 0.95 5.23
N PHE A 48 12.83 2.12 4.92
CA PHE A 48 13.27 2.44 3.55
C PHE A 48 14.57 1.73 3.20
N VAL A 49 15.47 1.55 4.16
CA VAL A 49 16.68 0.72 3.98
C VAL A 49 16.28 -0.74 3.73
N LEU A 50 15.25 -1.23 4.42
CA LEU A 50 14.70 -2.58 4.23
C LEU A 50 14.08 -2.75 2.84
N ALA A 51 13.32 -1.76 2.37
CA ALA A 51 12.79 -1.72 1.00
C ALA A 51 13.92 -1.78 -0.05
N ALA A 52 14.96 -0.96 0.12
CA ALA A 52 16.14 -0.95 -0.76
C ALA A 52 16.88 -2.29 -0.76
N SER A 53 17.00 -2.93 0.41
CA SER A 53 17.69 -4.22 0.55
C SER A 53 16.92 -5.36 -0.12
N LEU A 54 15.60 -5.38 0.03
CA LEU A 54 14.72 -6.29 -0.73
C LEU A 54 14.88 -6.08 -2.24
N LYS A 55 14.96 -4.82 -2.69
CA LYS A 55 15.15 -4.47 -4.11
C LYS A 55 16.53 -4.92 -4.62
N ALA A 56 17.55 -4.84 -3.77
CA ALA A 56 18.91 -5.32 -4.06
C ALA A 56 19.04 -6.85 -4.02
N GLY A 57 17.96 -7.60 -3.73
CA GLY A 57 17.94 -9.05 -3.80
C GLY A 57 18.31 -9.76 -2.49
N TYR A 58 18.31 -9.07 -1.35
CA TYR A 58 18.50 -9.71 -0.06
C TYR A 58 17.40 -10.74 0.22
N THR A 59 17.79 -11.88 0.78
CA THR A 59 16.85 -12.94 1.17
C THR A 59 16.10 -12.56 2.45
N VAL A 60 14.91 -13.13 2.64
CA VAL A 60 14.12 -12.95 3.87
C VAL A 60 14.87 -13.46 5.09
N ASP A 61 15.62 -14.56 4.96
CA ASP A 61 16.44 -15.08 6.05
C ASP A 61 17.55 -14.12 6.46
N ARG A 62 18.26 -13.52 5.50
CA ARG A 62 19.30 -12.52 5.80
C ARG A 62 18.70 -11.29 6.47
N LEU A 63 17.55 -10.80 5.98
CA LEU A 63 16.87 -9.67 6.59
C LEU A 63 16.34 -9.99 7.98
N TYR A 64 15.88 -11.23 8.23
CA TYR A 64 15.51 -11.69 9.57
C TYR A 64 16.73 -11.69 10.50
N GLU A 65 17.88 -12.19 10.06
CA GLU A 65 19.11 -12.20 10.87
C GLU A 65 19.52 -10.79 11.30
N LEU A 66 19.51 -9.84 10.36
CA LEU A 66 19.87 -8.44 10.60
C LEU A 66 18.83 -7.74 11.46
N THR A 67 17.53 -7.94 11.19
CA THR A 67 16.49 -7.06 11.73
C THR A 67 15.71 -7.62 12.92
N LYS A 68 15.67 -8.96 13.04
CA LYS A 68 14.76 -9.74 13.89
C LYS A 68 13.26 -9.49 13.62
N ILE A 69 12.90 -8.81 12.53
CA ILE A 69 11.51 -8.70 12.09
C ILE A 69 11.07 -10.08 11.61
N ASP A 70 9.93 -10.56 12.11
CA ASP A 70 9.43 -11.88 11.75
C ASP A 70 9.31 -12.06 10.23
N ARG A 71 9.66 -13.27 9.77
CA ARG A 71 9.69 -13.62 8.34
C ARG A 71 8.35 -13.40 7.67
N TRP A 72 7.23 -13.57 8.38
CA TRP A 72 5.92 -13.31 7.81
C TRP A 72 5.78 -11.87 7.33
N PHE A 73 6.22 -10.88 8.12
CA PHE A 73 6.18 -9.48 7.72
C PHE A 73 7.15 -9.19 6.58
N LEU A 74 8.36 -9.75 6.65
CA LEU A 74 9.36 -9.60 5.60
C LEU A 74 8.89 -10.17 4.26
N GLU A 75 8.18 -11.29 4.24
CA GLU A 75 7.56 -11.85 3.04
C GLU A 75 6.47 -10.93 2.47
N LYS A 76 5.65 -10.30 3.33
CA LYS A 76 4.67 -9.30 2.87
C LYS A 76 5.35 -8.07 2.28
N MET A 77 6.42 -7.59 2.89
CA MET A 77 7.21 -6.45 2.38
C MET A 77 7.90 -6.81 1.06
N LYS A 78 8.48 -8.01 0.96
CA LYS A 78 9.07 -8.55 -0.27
C LYS A 78 8.07 -8.57 -1.41
N ARG A 79 6.84 -9.03 -1.15
CA ARG A 79 5.76 -9.04 -2.15
C ARG A 79 5.46 -7.65 -2.70
N ILE A 80 5.51 -6.60 -1.88
CA ILE A 80 5.36 -5.20 -2.34
C ILE A 80 6.49 -4.87 -3.33
N ILE A 81 7.74 -5.16 -2.98
CA ILE A 81 8.91 -4.85 -3.81
C ILE A 81 8.95 -5.67 -5.10
N GLU A 82 8.53 -6.94 -5.06
CA GLU A 82 8.35 -7.77 -6.26
C GLU A 82 7.30 -7.16 -7.20
N TYR A 83 6.18 -6.69 -6.65
CA TYR A 83 5.14 -6.04 -7.43
C TYR A 83 5.59 -4.68 -7.99
N TYR A 84 6.34 -3.90 -7.21
CA TYR A 84 6.95 -2.66 -7.67
C TYR A 84 7.87 -2.94 -8.87
N SER A 85 8.73 -3.96 -8.76
CA SER A 85 9.63 -4.37 -9.84
C SER A 85 8.92 -4.94 -11.07
N LEU A 86 7.71 -5.48 -10.91
CA LEU A 86 6.84 -5.85 -12.02
C LEU A 86 6.30 -4.61 -12.73
N LEU A 87 5.83 -3.61 -11.97
CA LEU A 87 5.30 -2.37 -12.53
C LEU A 87 6.36 -1.60 -13.31
N GLU A 88 7.61 -1.57 -12.85
CA GLU A 88 8.75 -0.94 -13.56
C GLU A 88 9.05 -1.51 -14.94
N LYS A 89 8.58 -2.72 -15.23
CA LYS A 89 8.76 -3.35 -16.55
C LYS A 89 7.60 -3.04 -17.50
N LEU A 90 6.59 -2.33 -17.03
CA LEU A 90 5.39 -1.99 -17.77
C LEU A 90 5.39 -0.51 -18.12
N SER A 91 4.51 -0.14 -19.05
CA SER A 91 4.11 1.23 -19.29
C SER A 91 2.61 1.35 -19.07
N LEU A 92 2.09 2.57 -18.94
CA LEU A 92 0.65 2.78 -18.73
C LEU A 92 -0.21 2.11 -19.82
N ALA A 93 0.25 2.11 -21.07
CA ALA A 93 -0.43 1.45 -22.19
C ALA A 93 -0.48 -0.09 -22.06
N LYS A 94 0.53 -0.70 -21.43
CA LYS A 94 0.63 -2.16 -21.21
C LYS A 94 0.09 -2.60 -19.86
N LEU A 95 -0.32 -1.65 -19.00
CA LEU A 95 -0.85 -1.95 -17.68
C LEU A 95 -2.24 -2.57 -17.79
N SER A 96 -2.33 -3.88 -17.51
CA SER A 96 -3.60 -4.60 -17.52
C SER A 96 -4.48 -4.21 -16.33
N HIS A 97 -5.79 -4.41 -16.47
CA HIS A 97 -6.75 -4.22 -15.38
C HIS A 97 -6.35 -5.02 -14.13
N ALA A 98 -5.96 -6.29 -14.30
CA ALA A 98 -5.54 -7.15 -13.19
C ALA A 98 -4.28 -6.63 -12.50
N ALA A 99 -3.29 -6.15 -13.26
CA ALA A 99 -2.06 -5.58 -12.71
C ALA A 99 -2.35 -4.30 -11.91
N LEU A 100 -3.19 -3.41 -12.45
CA LEU A 100 -3.59 -2.18 -11.75
C LEU A 100 -4.39 -2.49 -10.49
N LEU A 101 -5.40 -3.37 -10.56
CA LEU A 101 -6.20 -3.77 -9.40
C LEU A 101 -5.33 -4.42 -8.32
N GLY A 102 -4.41 -5.31 -8.71
CA GLY A 102 -3.48 -5.96 -7.78
C GLY A 102 -2.58 -4.97 -7.07
N ALA A 103 -2.07 -3.94 -7.76
CA ALA A 103 -1.30 -2.86 -7.15
C ALA A 103 -2.12 -2.13 -6.08
N LYS A 104 -3.38 -1.77 -6.41
CA LYS A 104 -4.26 -1.07 -5.47
C LYS A 104 -4.62 -1.92 -4.25
N GLN A 105 -4.85 -3.22 -4.46
CA GLN A 105 -5.11 -4.17 -3.38
C GLN A 105 -3.92 -4.41 -2.44
N LEU A 106 -2.69 -4.17 -2.93
CA LEU A 106 -1.46 -4.17 -2.13
C LEU A 106 -1.17 -2.81 -1.48
N GLY A 107 -1.99 -1.78 -1.72
CA GLY A 107 -1.85 -0.47 -1.08
C GLY A 107 -1.04 0.57 -1.84
N PHE A 108 -0.67 0.32 -3.11
CA PHE A 108 0.06 1.30 -3.92
C PHE A 108 -0.80 2.54 -4.17
N SER A 109 -0.21 3.73 -4.02
CA SER A 109 -0.85 5.00 -4.41
C SER A 109 -0.80 5.17 -5.94
N ASP A 110 -1.65 6.05 -6.50
CA ASP A 110 -1.59 6.33 -7.94
C ASP A 110 -0.23 6.96 -8.30
N LYS A 111 0.31 7.80 -7.42
CA LYS A 111 1.65 8.39 -7.53
C LYS A 111 2.78 7.34 -7.52
N GLN A 112 2.73 6.35 -6.62
CA GLN A 112 3.76 5.29 -6.57
C GLN A 112 3.70 4.38 -7.80
N ILE A 113 2.49 4.10 -8.33
CA ILE A 113 2.34 3.38 -9.60
C ILE A 113 2.91 4.21 -10.76
N ALA A 114 2.63 5.51 -10.79
CA ALA A 114 3.14 6.41 -11.81
C ALA A 114 4.68 6.48 -11.80
N MET A 115 5.29 6.60 -10.61
CA MET A 115 6.75 6.54 -10.44
C MET A 115 7.34 5.22 -10.96
N ALA A 116 6.72 4.09 -10.64
CA ALA A 116 7.19 2.80 -11.14
C ALA A 116 7.09 2.71 -12.67
N LEU A 117 6.04 3.26 -13.29
CA LEU A 117 5.82 3.23 -14.74
C LEU A 117 6.59 4.30 -15.52
N ASP A 118 7.33 5.19 -14.83
CA ASP A 118 7.93 6.40 -15.39
C ASP A 118 6.89 7.30 -16.11
N ASP A 119 5.74 7.53 -15.45
CA ASP A 119 4.60 8.30 -15.97
C ASP A 119 4.11 9.33 -14.94
N ALA A 120 3.14 10.17 -15.31
CA ALA A 120 2.49 11.13 -14.43
C ALA A 120 1.32 10.49 -13.64
N GLU A 121 1.05 11.02 -12.44
CA GLU A 121 -0.01 10.52 -11.56
C GLU A 121 -1.42 10.66 -12.16
N LEU A 122 -1.70 11.79 -12.81
CA LEU A 122 -3.04 12.09 -13.35
C LEU A 122 -3.49 11.08 -14.43
N PRO A 123 -2.67 10.71 -15.42
CA PRO A 123 -2.96 9.61 -16.34
C PRO A 123 -3.28 8.27 -15.65
N VAL A 124 -2.48 7.87 -14.66
CA VAL A 124 -2.71 6.63 -13.89
C VAL A 124 -4.04 6.68 -13.17
N ARG A 125 -4.35 7.80 -12.50
CA ARG A 125 -5.63 8.03 -11.82
C ARG A 125 -6.80 7.95 -12.79
N LYS A 126 -6.70 8.60 -13.96
CA LYS A 126 -7.74 8.59 -15.00
C LYS A 126 -7.98 7.16 -15.49
N ARG A 127 -6.91 6.44 -15.86
CA ARG A 127 -6.98 5.04 -16.29
C ARG A 127 -7.63 4.14 -15.25
N ARG A 128 -7.30 4.33 -13.97
CA ARG A 128 -7.87 3.59 -12.84
C ARG A 128 -9.39 3.80 -12.74
N ILE A 129 -9.85 5.05 -12.82
CA ILE A 129 -11.27 5.39 -12.75
C ILE A 129 -12.03 4.85 -13.98
N GLU A 130 -11.49 5.03 -15.18
CA GLU A 130 -12.07 4.51 -16.42
C GLU A 130 -12.18 2.98 -16.41
N SER A 131 -11.23 2.32 -15.77
CA SER A 131 -11.22 0.86 -15.56
C SER A 131 -12.16 0.40 -14.43
N LYS A 132 -12.92 1.31 -13.81
CA LYS A 132 -13.82 1.05 -12.67
C LYS A 132 -13.12 0.45 -11.44
N ILE A 133 -11.83 0.74 -11.27
CA ILE A 133 -11.05 0.32 -10.10
C ILE A 133 -11.17 1.40 -9.03
N LEU A 134 -12.21 1.29 -8.20
CA LEU A 134 -12.50 2.20 -7.09
C LEU A 134 -12.45 1.44 -5.76
N PRO A 135 -12.05 2.11 -4.66
CA PRO A 135 -12.13 1.49 -3.34
C PRO A 135 -13.59 1.38 -2.88
N PHE A 136 -13.86 0.43 -2.00
CA PHE A 136 -15.14 0.25 -1.33
C PHE A 136 -15.09 0.83 0.09
N VAL A 137 -16.24 1.28 0.56
CA VAL A 137 -16.44 1.80 1.93
C VAL A 137 -16.88 0.65 2.81
N LYS A 138 -16.17 0.44 3.92
CA LYS A 138 -16.41 -0.63 4.87
C LYS A 138 -16.61 -0.11 6.28
N GLN A 139 -17.50 -0.75 7.04
CA GLN A 139 -17.76 -0.44 8.43
C GLN A 139 -16.81 -1.20 9.36
N ILE A 140 -16.57 -0.62 10.54
CA ILE A 140 -15.93 -1.26 11.68
C ILE A 140 -17.05 -1.52 12.69
N ASP A 141 -17.45 -2.79 12.76
CA ASP A 141 -18.64 -3.24 13.50
C ASP A 141 -18.30 -3.99 14.80
N THR A 142 -17.02 -4.24 15.08
CA THR A 142 -16.46 -5.04 16.19
C THR A 142 -16.77 -6.54 16.17
N VAL A 143 -17.61 -7.01 15.25
CA VAL A 143 -18.15 -8.37 15.20
C VAL A 143 -17.97 -9.07 13.85
N ALA A 144 -17.17 -8.48 12.95
CA ALA A 144 -16.89 -9.01 11.61
C ALA A 144 -18.18 -9.34 10.82
N ALA A 145 -19.15 -8.43 10.88
CA ALA A 145 -20.47 -8.49 10.27
C ALA A 145 -21.41 -9.58 10.81
N GLU A 146 -21.16 -10.13 12.01
CA GLU A 146 -22.13 -11.02 12.68
C GLU A 146 -23.48 -10.32 12.91
N TRP A 147 -23.43 -9.04 13.28
CA TRP A 147 -24.59 -8.18 13.50
C TRP A 147 -24.45 -6.87 12.71
N PRO A 148 -25.56 -6.31 12.20
CA PRO A 148 -25.51 -5.04 11.48
C PRO A 148 -25.05 -3.91 12.41
N ALA A 149 -24.07 -3.13 11.96
CA ALA A 149 -23.59 -1.97 12.69
C ALA A 149 -24.63 -0.84 12.67
N THR A 150 -24.86 -0.22 13.83
CA THR A 150 -25.70 0.98 13.95
C THR A 150 -24.91 2.27 13.76
N THR A 151 -23.59 2.21 13.61
CA THR A 151 -22.68 3.36 13.54
C THR A 151 -21.90 3.38 12.22
N ASN A 152 -21.50 4.58 11.81
CA ASN A 152 -20.71 4.81 10.59
C ASN A 152 -19.24 5.10 10.91
N TYR A 153 -18.56 4.14 11.55
CA TYR A 153 -17.10 4.17 11.65
C TYR A 153 -16.50 3.44 10.44
N LEU A 154 -15.88 4.20 9.52
CA LEU A 154 -15.64 3.76 8.15
C LEU A 154 -14.15 3.71 7.79
N TYR A 155 -13.81 2.82 6.87
CA TYR A 155 -12.53 2.84 6.16
C TYR A 155 -12.71 2.48 4.68
N LEU A 156 -11.73 2.86 3.84
CA LEU A 156 -11.71 2.51 2.43
C LEU A 156 -10.80 1.32 2.16
N THR A 157 -11.20 0.40 1.30
CA THR A 157 -10.36 -0.72 0.85
C THR A 157 -10.59 -1.12 -0.60
N TYR A 158 -9.53 -1.52 -1.31
CA TYR A 158 -9.65 -2.15 -2.64
C TYR A 158 -9.94 -3.65 -2.57
N ASN A 159 -9.95 -4.23 -1.38
CA ASN A 159 -10.19 -5.65 -1.14
C ASN A 159 -11.66 -5.89 -0.76
N GLY A 160 -12.59 -5.39 -1.56
CA GLY A 160 -14.03 -5.51 -1.38
C GLY A 160 -14.75 -5.66 -2.72
N SER A 161 -16.06 -5.90 -2.66
CA SER A 161 -16.93 -6.03 -3.84
C SER A 161 -18.21 -5.19 -3.75
N ALA A 162 -18.49 -4.59 -2.59
CA ALA A 162 -19.65 -3.74 -2.34
C ALA A 162 -19.35 -2.75 -1.21
N HIS A 163 -20.09 -1.65 -1.14
CA HIS A 163 -20.06 -0.72 -0.01
C HIS A 163 -20.98 -1.23 1.11
N ASP A 164 -20.64 -0.93 2.36
CA ASP A 164 -21.48 -1.30 3.52
C ASP A 164 -22.57 -0.25 3.81
N ILE A 165 -22.51 0.91 3.15
CA ILE A 165 -23.45 2.02 3.32
C ILE A 165 -23.89 2.60 1.97
N GLU A 166 -24.97 3.38 2.00
CA GLU A 166 -25.45 4.19 0.88
C GLU A 166 -24.85 5.61 0.89
N PHE A 167 -24.94 6.30 -0.25
CA PHE A 167 -24.39 7.64 -0.45
C PHE A 167 -25.47 8.63 -0.93
N PRO A 168 -26.41 9.05 -0.07
CA PRO A 168 -27.52 9.93 -0.46
C PRO A 168 -27.08 11.37 -0.82
N GLY A 169 -25.83 11.76 -0.54
CA GLY A 169 -25.28 13.07 -0.86
C GLY A 169 -25.67 14.17 0.14
N ASN A 170 -25.43 15.44 -0.23
CA ASN A 170 -25.74 16.63 0.58
C ASN A 170 -25.06 16.69 1.96
N TYR A 171 -23.83 16.16 2.06
CA TYR A 171 -23.01 16.25 3.25
C TYR A 171 -21.83 17.20 3.05
N THR A 172 -21.39 17.83 4.14
CA THR A 172 -20.19 18.66 4.17
C THR A 172 -19.00 17.81 4.61
N MET A 173 -17.91 17.83 3.83
CA MET A 173 -16.63 17.22 4.22
C MET A 173 -15.83 18.20 5.08
N VAL A 174 -15.30 17.70 6.20
CA VAL A 174 -14.34 18.42 7.05
C VAL A 174 -13.05 17.60 7.06
N ILE A 175 -11.92 18.27 6.81
CA ILE A 175 -10.56 17.68 6.80
C ILE A 175 -9.83 18.11 8.06
#